data_AF-A0A117SQ29-F1
#
_entry.id   AF-A0A117SQ29-F1
#
_cell.length_a   1.000
_cell.length_b   1.000
_cell.length_c   1.000
_cell.angle_alpha   90.00
_cell.angle_beta   90.00
_cell.angle_gamma   90.00
#
_symmetry.space_group_name_H-M   'P 1'
#
loop_
_entity.id
_entity.type
_entity.pdbx_description
1 polymer ?
#
loop_
_entity_poly.entity_id
_entity_poly.type
_entity_poly.pdbx_seq_one_letter_code
_entity_poly.pdbx_strand_id
1 'polypeptide(L)'
;MEHKLQYNYSIPYVASNIYTTAISPVQGDVMFPQSSGTYIVVEWNPLWQYACRTSGATGQWDVWLATNPNGITAYVGPYPSPNLGWPYAGWDGIGTGAFQPNPGDYICITVTYNPSTNTLSGVAYDMNTGQSASFTLNLNGYYTPPGSGSYVFGVDGTNGAGQANWAIVYVNYLNIAGIGAGNTRLGTQIGMQTTTSISYLTVTGNRSSIHVHIS
;
A
#
# COMPACT_ATOMS: atom_id res chain seq x y z
N MET A 1 -41.81 18.43 -1.69
CA MET A 1 -40.52 18.34 -2.41
C MET A 1 -39.57 17.64 -1.45
N GLU A 2 -39.38 16.32 -1.62
CA GLU A 2 -38.49 15.56 -0.74
C GLU A 2 -37.03 15.86 -1.10
N HIS A 3 -36.27 16.39 -0.14
CA HIS A 3 -34.83 16.43 -0.25
C HIS A 3 -34.29 15.01 -0.15
N LYS A 4 -33.85 14.43 -1.28
CA LYS A 4 -32.98 13.25 -1.24
C LYS A 4 -31.73 13.63 -0.45
N LEU A 5 -31.53 13.01 0.71
CA LEU A 5 -30.26 13.02 1.41
C LEU A 5 -29.21 12.42 0.46
N GLN A 6 -28.33 13.29 -0.04
CA GLN A 6 -27.17 12.85 -0.81
C GLN A 6 -26.20 12.22 0.20
N TYR A 7 -26.02 10.90 0.12
CA TYR A 7 -25.04 10.20 0.95
C TYR A 7 -23.64 10.72 0.62
N ASN A 8 -22.91 11.14 1.65
CA ASN A 8 -21.49 11.46 1.54
C ASN A 8 -20.70 10.14 1.64
N TYR A 9 -20.02 9.76 0.56
CA TYR A 9 -19.18 8.57 0.49
C TYR A 9 -17.73 8.83 0.90
N SER A 10 -17.41 10.04 1.37
CA SER A 10 -16.08 10.38 1.85
C SER A 10 -15.77 9.69 3.19
N ILE A 11 -14.55 9.15 3.29
CA ILE A 11 -14.01 8.57 4.52
C ILE A 11 -13.07 9.61 5.15
N PRO A 12 -13.26 10.01 6.42
CA PRO A 12 -12.31 10.86 7.12
C PRO A 12 -10.94 10.20 7.15
N TYR A 13 -9.86 10.96 7.02
CA TYR A 13 -8.50 10.44 7.12
C TYR A 13 -7.60 11.44 7.85
N VAL A 14 -6.49 10.92 8.37
CA VAL A 14 -5.36 11.73 8.86
C VAL A 14 -4.15 11.41 8.00
N ALA A 15 -3.36 12.42 7.64
CA ALA A 15 -2.15 12.25 6.84
C ALA A 15 -0.90 12.19 7.73
N SER A 16 0.10 11.40 7.36
CA SER A 16 1.38 11.31 8.05
C SER A 16 2.18 12.58 7.77
N ASN A 17 1.97 13.62 8.57
CA ASN A 17 2.73 14.85 8.41
C ASN A 17 4.24 14.57 8.61
N ILE A 18 5.00 14.56 7.51
CA ILE A 18 6.44 14.25 7.49
C ILE A 18 7.29 15.19 8.35
N TYR A 19 6.76 16.36 8.71
CA TYR A 19 7.45 17.35 9.54
C TYR A 19 7.19 17.19 11.04
N THR A 20 6.21 16.36 11.44
CA THR A 20 5.83 16.17 12.85
C THR A 20 5.78 14.71 13.29
N THR A 21 5.62 13.77 12.37
CA THR A 21 5.49 12.35 12.68
C THR A 21 6.08 11.51 11.56
N ALA A 22 7.39 11.25 11.65
CA ALA A 22 8.08 10.31 10.77
C ALA A 22 7.93 8.89 11.34
N ILE A 23 7.23 8.02 10.60
CA ILE A 23 7.08 6.59 10.88
C ILE A 23 8.20 5.77 10.22
N SER A 24 8.73 6.26 9.08
CA SER A 24 9.80 5.64 8.31
C SER A 24 10.87 6.69 7.94
N PRO A 25 12.15 6.32 7.75
CA PRO A 25 13.18 7.24 7.26
C PRO A 25 12.87 7.82 5.87
N VAL A 26 12.10 7.07 5.08
CA VAL A 26 11.66 7.48 3.75
C VAL A 26 10.18 7.15 3.67
N GLN A 27 9.37 8.19 3.52
CA GLN A 27 7.93 8.08 3.36
C GLN A 27 7.41 9.27 2.54
N GLY A 28 6.27 9.07 1.90
CA GLY A 28 5.41 10.15 1.40
C GLY A 28 4.51 10.74 2.50
N ASP A 29 3.53 11.52 2.07
CA ASP A 29 2.41 11.93 2.92
C ASP A 29 1.36 10.82 2.95
N VAL A 30 1.48 9.89 3.90
CA VAL A 30 0.67 8.67 3.99
C VAL A 30 -0.72 8.97 4.53
N MET A 31 -1.74 8.65 3.75
CA MET A 31 -3.13 8.77 4.20
C MET A 31 -3.53 7.60 5.09
N PHE A 32 -4.16 7.88 6.23
CA PHE A 32 -4.71 6.88 7.14
C PHE A 32 -6.22 7.05 7.26
N PRO A 33 -7.02 6.36 6.41
CA PRO A 33 -8.47 6.40 6.48
C PRO A 33 -9.02 5.95 7.83
N GLN A 34 -10.15 6.51 8.22
CA GLN A 34 -10.88 6.09 9.41
C GLN A 34 -11.29 4.63 9.27
N SER A 35 -10.94 3.82 10.27
CA SER A 35 -11.36 2.43 10.37
C SER A 35 -11.41 2.00 11.82
N SER A 36 -12.46 1.27 12.18
CA SER A 36 -12.59 0.61 13.49
C SER A 36 -11.71 -0.63 13.63
N GLY A 37 -11.15 -1.14 12.53
CA GLY A 37 -10.27 -2.30 12.50
C GLY A 37 -8.88 -1.95 11.98
N THR A 38 -7.92 -2.85 12.22
CA THR A 38 -6.58 -2.74 11.64
C THR A 38 -6.63 -3.01 10.15
N TYR A 39 -5.91 -2.19 9.38
CA TYR A 39 -5.77 -2.33 7.94
C TYR A 39 -4.31 -2.26 7.52
N ILE A 40 -4.03 -2.73 6.31
CA ILE A 40 -2.70 -2.76 5.72
C ILE A 40 -2.52 -1.49 4.87
N VAL A 41 -1.40 -0.82 5.04
CA VAL A 41 -0.94 0.28 4.18
C VAL A 41 0.35 -0.15 3.51
N VAL A 42 0.40 -0.04 2.19
CA VAL A 42 1.59 -0.37 1.40
C VAL A 42 2.01 0.86 0.64
N GLU A 43 3.27 1.24 0.75
CA GLU A 43 3.87 2.30 -0.06
C GLU A 43 4.97 1.70 -0.94
N TRP A 44 4.98 2.07 -2.21
CA TRP A 44 6.20 1.98 -3.01
C TRP A 44 6.86 3.35 -3.06
N ASN A 45 8.11 3.42 -2.62
CA ASN A 45 8.88 4.65 -2.57
C ASN A 45 10.27 4.45 -3.22
N PRO A 46 10.47 4.91 -4.47
CA PRO A 46 11.72 4.79 -5.18
C PRO A 46 12.85 5.64 -4.58
N LEU A 47 12.62 6.48 -3.56
CA LEU A 47 13.74 7.13 -2.87
C LEU A 47 14.57 6.13 -2.07
N TRP A 48 13.95 5.07 -1.60
CA TRP A 48 14.68 3.93 -1.10
C TRP A 48 15.62 3.40 -2.19
N GLN A 49 16.84 3.05 -1.79
CA GLN A 49 17.93 2.60 -2.65
C GLN A 49 18.58 3.67 -3.54
N TYR A 50 17.90 4.79 -3.82
CA TYR A 50 18.42 5.88 -4.66
C TYR A 50 18.95 7.08 -3.87
N ALA A 51 18.17 7.57 -2.92
CA ALA A 51 18.48 8.77 -2.14
C ALA A 51 18.75 8.46 -0.67
N CYS A 52 18.17 7.36 -0.17
CA CYS A 52 18.38 6.90 1.20
C CYS A 52 18.70 5.40 1.20
N ARG A 53 19.72 5.03 1.99
CA ARG A 53 20.13 3.66 2.24
C ARG A 53 20.40 3.51 3.73
N THR A 54 19.75 2.53 4.35
CA THR A 54 19.84 2.26 5.78
C THR A 54 20.03 0.76 5.97
N SER A 55 20.78 0.37 7.00
CA SER A 55 20.91 -1.05 7.35
C SER A 55 19.54 -1.65 7.64
N GLY A 56 19.22 -2.79 7.05
CA GLY A 56 17.91 -3.45 7.16
C GLY A 56 16.89 -3.06 6.08
N ALA A 57 17.17 -2.03 5.26
CA ALA A 57 16.37 -1.68 4.08
C ALA A 57 17.02 -2.23 2.80
N THR A 58 16.39 -3.23 2.18
CA THR A 58 16.91 -3.98 1.02
C THR A 58 16.23 -3.68 -0.31
N GLY A 59 15.06 -3.04 -0.29
CA GLY A 59 14.24 -2.73 -1.46
C GLY A 59 13.61 -1.34 -1.36
N GLN A 60 12.42 -1.18 -1.96
CA GLN A 60 11.75 0.11 -2.15
C GLN A 60 10.32 0.15 -1.61
N TRP A 61 9.97 -0.79 -0.73
CA TRP A 61 8.62 -0.94 -0.23
C TRP A 61 8.54 -0.68 1.24
N ASP A 62 7.54 0.08 1.65
CA ASP A 62 7.17 0.23 3.04
C ASP A 62 5.81 -0.44 3.26
N VAL A 63 5.67 -1.16 4.38
CA VAL A 63 4.41 -1.78 4.78
C VAL A 63 4.13 -1.44 6.23
N TRP A 64 2.95 -0.90 6.48
CA TRP A 64 2.48 -0.56 7.82
C TRP A 64 1.13 -1.21 8.12
N LEU A 65 0.92 -1.51 9.40
CA LEU A 65 -0.39 -1.80 9.95
C LEU A 65 -0.90 -0.54 10.64
N ALA A 66 -2.10 -0.12 10.28
CA ALA A 66 -2.68 1.12 10.79
C ALA A 66 -4.06 0.89 11.39
N THR A 67 -4.40 1.70 12.39
CA THR A 67 -5.76 1.85 12.92
C THR A 67 -6.04 3.34 13.12
N ASN A 68 -7.23 3.80 12.71
CA ASN A 68 -7.65 5.19 12.92
C ASN A 68 -9.14 5.20 13.30
N PRO A 69 -9.49 4.83 14.54
CA PRO A 69 -10.89 4.58 14.92
C PRO A 69 -11.77 5.84 14.82
N ASN A 70 -11.21 7.01 15.11
CA ASN A 70 -11.96 8.26 15.22
C ASN A 70 -11.76 9.21 14.04
N GLY A 71 -10.97 8.81 13.03
CA GLY A 71 -10.64 9.68 11.89
C GLY A 71 -9.66 10.81 12.21
N ILE A 72 -9.18 10.91 13.45
CA ILE A 72 -8.37 12.04 13.96
C ILE A 72 -6.91 11.62 14.22
N THR A 73 -6.66 10.37 14.59
CA THR A 73 -5.33 9.90 15.01
C THR A 73 -5.12 8.47 14.54
N ALA A 74 -4.06 8.27 13.75
CA ALA A 74 -3.64 6.96 13.30
C ALA A 74 -2.59 6.39 14.25
N TYR A 75 -2.75 5.12 14.61
CA TYR A 75 -1.74 4.31 15.28
C TYR A 75 -1.12 3.37 14.26
N VAL A 76 0.20 3.45 14.14
CA VAL A 76 0.96 2.77 13.09
C VAL A 76 1.92 1.79 13.74
N GLY A 77 2.01 0.58 13.18
CA GLY A 77 2.92 -0.44 13.66
C GLY A 77 3.26 -1.50 12.60
N PRO A 78 3.96 -2.57 13.02
CA PRO A 78 4.53 -2.79 14.35
C PRO A 78 5.58 -1.75 14.77
N TYR A 79 5.67 -1.45 16.08
CA TYR A 79 6.68 -0.56 16.65
C TYR A 79 7.39 -1.26 17.83
N PRO A 80 8.74 -1.29 17.87
CA PRO A 80 9.66 -0.78 16.84
C PRO A 80 9.58 -1.57 15.53
N SER A 81 10.08 -0.97 14.45
CA SER A 81 10.16 -1.59 13.13
C SER A 81 10.89 -2.94 13.21
N PRO A 82 10.33 -4.03 12.66
CA PRO A 82 10.99 -5.33 12.69
C PRO A 82 12.32 -5.39 11.92
N ASN A 83 12.49 -4.56 10.89
CA ASN A 83 13.72 -4.56 10.09
C ASN A 83 14.64 -3.35 10.38
N LEU A 84 14.10 -2.20 10.81
CA LEU A 84 14.90 -1.01 11.09
C LEU A 84 15.06 -0.70 12.59
N GLY A 85 14.23 -1.28 13.45
CA GLY A 85 14.24 -1.02 14.90
C GLY A 85 13.70 0.36 15.27
N TRP A 86 14.04 0.82 16.47
CA TRP A 86 13.67 2.15 16.96
C TRP A 86 14.40 3.25 16.17
N PRO A 87 13.77 4.39 15.82
CA PRO A 87 12.43 4.87 16.20
C PRO A 87 11.32 4.58 15.19
N TYR A 88 11.51 3.66 14.25
CA TYR A 88 10.61 3.49 13.11
C TYR A 88 9.50 2.48 13.38
N ALA A 89 8.47 2.48 12.54
CA ALA A 89 7.32 1.58 12.60
C ALA A 89 7.10 0.89 11.26
N GLY A 90 6.58 -0.34 11.29
CA GLY A 90 6.36 -1.13 10.09
C GLY A 90 7.62 -1.74 9.50
N TRP A 91 7.49 -2.25 8.28
CA TRP A 91 8.56 -2.82 7.52
C TRP A 91 8.98 -1.85 6.43
N ASP A 92 10.10 -1.17 6.63
CA ASP A 92 10.46 -0.02 5.81
C ASP A 92 11.60 -0.36 4.82
N GLY A 93 11.47 0.10 3.58
CA GLY A 93 12.45 -0.15 2.52
C GLY A 93 12.74 -1.63 2.29
N ILE A 94 11.75 -2.51 2.43
CA ILE A 94 11.90 -3.95 2.20
C ILE A 94 11.81 -4.31 0.71
N GLY A 95 12.19 -5.54 0.40
CA GLY A 95 12.00 -6.13 -0.93
C GLY A 95 13.31 -6.41 -1.66
N THR A 96 13.19 -6.62 -2.97
CA THR A 96 14.26 -6.97 -3.91
C THR A 96 14.06 -6.24 -5.22
N GLY A 97 15.16 -5.86 -5.85
CA GLY A 97 15.15 -4.98 -7.02
C GLY A 97 14.91 -3.54 -6.62
N ALA A 98 15.32 -2.63 -7.50
CA ALA A 98 15.12 -1.21 -7.36
C ALA A 98 15.17 -0.56 -8.74
N PHE A 99 14.30 0.42 -8.97
CA PHE A 99 14.37 1.28 -10.15
C PHE A 99 13.98 2.72 -9.80
N GLN A 100 14.49 3.68 -10.58
CA GLN A 100 14.13 5.08 -10.48
C GLN A 100 13.41 5.45 -11.78
N PRO A 101 12.11 5.72 -11.73
CA PRO A 101 11.35 6.01 -12.94
C PRO A 101 11.74 7.38 -13.49
N ASN A 102 11.67 7.52 -14.81
CA ASN A 102 11.83 8.80 -15.49
C ASN A 102 10.47 9.51 -15.60
N PRO A 103 10.47 10.84 -15.80
CA PRO A 103 9.25 11.56 -16.13
C PRO A 103 8.68 11.01 -17.44
N GLY A 104 7.40 10.67 -17.43
CA GLY A 104 6.65 10.07 -18.52
C GLY A 104 6.50 8.56 -18.40
N ASP A 105 7.23 7.91 -17.49
CA ASP A 105 7.15 6.46 -17.33
C ASP A 105 5.81 6.05 -16.72
N TYR A 106 5.30 4.91 -17.19
CA TYR A 106 4.09 4.30 -16.67
C TYR A 106 4.45 3.14 -15.75
N ILE A 107 4.05 3.28 -14.48
CA ILE A 107 4.34 2.26 -13.48
C ILE A 107 3.08 1.42 -13.22
N CYS A 108 3.25 0.10 -13.27
CA CYS A 108 2.28 -0.90 -12.88
C CYS A 108 2.58 -1.34 -11.44
N ILE A 109 1.65 -1.14 -10.50
CA ILE A 109 1.80 -1.56 -9.11
C ILE A 109 0.76 -2.62 -8.77
N THR A 110 1.20 -3.85 -8.57
CA THR A 110 0.29 -4.91 -8.11
C THR A 110 0.58 -5.20 -6.65
N VAL A 111 -0.45 -5.13 -5.79
CA VAL A 111 -0.39 -5.55 -4.39
C VAL A 111 -1.38 -6.68 -4.19
N THR A 112 -0.91 -7.80 -3.64
CA THR A 112 -1.74 -8.98 -3.40
C THR A 112 -1.67 -9.36 -1.93
N TYR A 113 -2.83 -9.48 -1.29
CA TYR A 113 -2.95 -10.04 0.04
C TYR A 113 -3.63 -11.41 -0.02
N ASN A 114 -2.94 -12.43 0.49
CA ASN A 114 -3.47 -13.76 0.67
C ASN A 114 -3.74 -14.02 2.16
N PRO A 115 -5.01 -13.98 2.61
CA PRO A 115 -5.34 -14.20 4.01
C PRO A 115 -5.20 -15.66 4.45
N SER A 116 -5.20 -16.63 3.53
CA SER A 116 -5.01 -18.06 3.88
C SER A 116 -3.60 -18.34 4.41
N THR A 117 -2.61 -17.58 3.94
CA THR A 117 -1.20 -17.67 4.38
C THR A 117 -0.76 -16.41 5.11
N ASN A 118 -1.67 -15.45 5.32
CA ASN A 118 -1.42 -14.12 5.85
C ASN A 118 -0.19 -13.44 5.21
N THR A 119 -0.08 -13.57 3.89
CA THR A 119 1.07 -13.11 3.11
C THR A 119 0.66 -11.96 2.22
N LEU A 120 1.44 -10.89 2.27
CA LEU A 120 1.32 -9.72 1.43
C LEU A 120 2.48 -9.71 0.43
N SER A 121 2.22 -9.41 -0.83
CA SER A 121 3.24 -9.20 -1.83
C SER A 121 2.94 -7.96 -2.66
N GLY A 122 3.99 -7.37 -3.22
CA GLY A 122 3.86 -6.23 -4.11
C GLY A 122 4.91 -6.25 -5.20
N VAL A 123 4.57 -5.72 -6.37
CA VAL A 123 5.46 -5.51 -7.50
C VAL A 123 5.18 -4.15 -8.10
N ALA A 124 6.24 -3.40 -8.37
CA ALA A 124 6.27 -2.15 -9.10
C ALA A 124 7.06 -2.47 -10.35
N TYR A 125 6.43 -2.29 -11.50
CA TYR A 125 6.97 -2.63 -12.80
C TYR A 125 6.92 -1.39 -13.68
N ASP A 126 8.09 -0.95 -14.11
CA ASP A 126 8.22 0.10 -15.10
C ASP A 126 7.92 -0.50 -16.48
N MET A 127 6.76 -0.13 -17.04
CA MET A 127 6.31 -0.65 -18.32
C MET A 127 7.09 -0.05 -19.50
N ASN A 128 7.84 1.03 -19.27
CA ASN A 128 8.66 1.68 -20.28
C ASN A 128 10.04 1.04 -20.37
N THR A 129 10.63 0.69 -19.22
CA THR A 129 12.02 0.18 -19.15
C THR A 129 12.11 -1.33 -18.89
N GLY A 130 11.04 -1.95 -18.41
CA GLY A 130 11.01 -3.36 -18.01
C GLY A 130 11.66 -3.64 -16.65
N GLN A 131 12.08 -2.60 -15.91
CA GLN A 131 12.63 -2.76 -14.57
C GLN A 131 11.54 -3.05 -13.54
N SER A 132 11.89 -3.71 -12.44
CA SER A 132 10.94 -4.02 -11.37
C SER A 132 11.55 -3.99 -9.98
N ALA A 133 10.73 -3.65 -9.00
CA ALA A 133 11.00 -3.84 -7.57
C ALA A 133 9.83 -4.61 -6.96
N SER A 134 10.11 -5.53 -6.04
CA SER A 134 9.06 -6.38 -5.45
C SER A 134 9.33 -6.73 -4.00
N PHE A 135 8.29 -7.17 -3.29
CA PHE A 135 8.43 -7.72 -1.94
C PHE A 135 7.48 -8.90 -1.73
N THR A 136 7.80 -9.70 -0.73
CA THR A 136 6.88 -10.67 -0.12
C THR A 136 7.08 -10.59 1.39
N LEU A 137 5.99 -10.44 2.13
CA LEU A 137 5.98 -10.22 3.57
C LEU A 137 4.94 -11.12 4.22
N ASN A 138 5.36 -11.85 5.25
CA ASN A 138 4.46 -12.63 6.09
C ASN A 138 4.04 -11.80 7.31
N LEU A 139 2.74 -11.66 7.55
CA LEU A 139 2.18 -10.83 8.62
C LEU A 139 1.79 -11.64 9.88
N ASN A 140 2.14 -12.92 9.97
CA ASN A 140 1.83 -13.77 11.11
C ASN A 140 2.37 -13.19 12.41
N GLY A 141 1.52 -13.19 13.45
CA GLY A 141 1.82 -12.59 14.75
C GLY A 141 1.62 -11.08 14.82
N TYR A 142 1.38 -10.39 13.69
CA TYR A 142 1.17 -8.94 13.63
C TYR A 142 -0.22 -8.55 13.12
N TYR A 143 -0.76 -9.28 12.15
CA TYR A 143 -2.05 -9.01 11.55
C TYR A 143 -2.93 -10.25 11.59
N THR A 144 -4.18 -10.09 12.00
CA THR A 144 -5.19 -11.14 11.92
C THR A 144 -6.04 -10.88 10.68
N PRO A 145 -6.09 -11.81 9.71
CA PRO A 145 -6.93 -11.64 8.54
C PRO A 145 -8.38 -11.35 8.94
N PRO A 146 -9.02 -10.32 8.38
CA PRO A 146 -10.39 -10.00 8.71
C PRO A 146 -11.34 -11.10 8.20
N GLY A 147 -12.42 -11.35 8.93
CA GLY A 147 -13.46 -12.31 8.52
C GLY A 147 -14.25 -11.82 7.30
N SER A 148 -14.96 -12.72 6.62
CA SER A 148 -15.74 -12.42 5.42
C SER A 148 -16.64 -11.19 5.56
N GLY A 149 -16.53 -10.27 4.60
CA GLY A 149 -17.30 -9.03 4.59
C GLY A 149 -16.99 -8.15 3.39
N SER A 150 -17.52 -6.93 3.43
CA SER A 150 -17.18 -5.87 2.48
C SER A 150 -15.94 -5.13 2.98
N TYR A 151 -14.97 -4.97 2.09
CA TYR A 151 -13.72 -4.26 2.35
C TYR A 151 -13.69 -2.99 1.53
N VAL A 152 -13.04 -1.98 2.08
CA VAL A 152 -12.73 -0.76 1.35
C VAL A 152 -11.25 -0.79 1.01
N PHE A 153 -10.91 -0.27 -0.15
CA PHE A 153 -9.51 -0.02 -0.49
C PHE A 153 -9.38 1.41 -1.02
N GLY A 154 -8.21 1.98 -0.79
CA GLY A 154 -7.82 3.29 -1.28
C GLY A 154 -6.55 3.18 -2.08
N VAL A 155 -6.42 4.04 -3.09
CA VAL A 155 -5.16 4.22 -3.83
C VAL A 155 -4.91 5.70 -3.96
N ASP A 156 -3.69 6.10 -3.69
CA ASP A 156 -3.25 7.48 -3.86
C ASP A 156 -1.86 7.55 -4.51
N GLY A 157 -1.54 8.74 -5.02
CA GLY A 157 -0.20 9.11 -5.41
C GLY A 157 0.12 10.38 -4.67
N THR A 158 1.08 10.33 -3.75
CA THR A 158 1.35 11.43 -2.83
C THR A 158 2.72 12.03 -3.11
N ASN A 159 2.87 13.31 -2.75
CA ASN A 159 4.13 14.02 -2.84
C ASN A 159 4.72 14.20 -1.43
N GLY A 160 6.05 14.28 -1.37
CA GLY A 160 6.78 14.62 -0.15
C GLY A 160 8.06 15.40 -0.51
N ALA A 161 8.51 16.33 0.32
CA ALA A 161 9.82 17.00 0.22
C ALA A 161 10.40 17.27 -1.21
N GLY A 162 9.64 17.91 -2.11
CA GLY A 162 10.13 18.39 -3.43
C GLY A 162 10.12 17.36 -4.56
N GLN A 163 9.16 16.45 -4.56
CA GLN A 163 9.14 15.21 -5.33
C GLN A 163 7.90 15.16 -6.24
N ALA A 164 8.02 14.46 -7.36
CA ALA A 164 7.18 14.40 -8.55
C ALA A 164 5.68 14.26 -8.31
N ASN A 165 4.93 14.71 -9.31
CA ASN A 165 3.49 14.51 -9.36
C ASN A 165 3.22 13.16 -9.99
N TRP A 166 2.45 12.35 -9.25
CA TRP A 166 1.87 11.13 -9.73
C TRP A 166 0.45 11.41 -10.20
N ALA A 167 0.08 10.87 -11.37
CA ALA A 167 -1.31 10.89 -11.82
C ALA A 167 -1.83 9.46 -11.92
N ILE A 168 -2.83 9.08 -11.10
CA ILE A 168 -3.49 7.77 -11.22
C ILE A 168 -4.26 7.76 -12.53
N VAL A 169 -3.78 6.96 -13.47
CA VAL A 169 -4.39 6.81 -14.79
C VAL A 169 -5.43 5.69 -14.75
N TYR A 170 -5.21 4.60 -13.99
CA TYR A 170 -6.25 3.61 -13.76
C TYR A 170 -6.04 2.72 -12.52
N VAL A 171 -7.13 2.14 -12.05
CA VAL A 171 -7.17 1.25 -10.88
C VAL A 171 -8.03 0.05 -11.25
N ASN A 172 -7.48 -1.15 -11.02
CA ASN A 172 -8.23 -2.39 -11.10
C ASN A 172 -8.14 -3.14 -9.77
N TYR A 173 -9.15 -3.95 -9.49
CA TYR A 173 -9.15 -4.84 -8.35
C TYR A 173 -9.78 -6.16 -8.75
N LEU A 174 -9.22 -7.24 -8.22
CA LEU A 174 -9.68 -8.59 -8.48
C LEU A 174 -9.77 -9.33 -7.14
N ASN A 175 -10.97 -9.80 -6.82
CA ASN A 175 -11.17 -10.72 -5.70
C ASN A 175 -11.21 -12.15 -6.26
N ILE A 176 -10.15 -12.91 -6.00
CA ILE A 176 -10.07 -14.32 -6.41
C ILE A 176 -10.41 -15.16 -5.17
N ALA A 177 -11.60 -15.76 -5.12
CA ALA A 177 -11.80 -16.89 -4.22
C ALA A 177 -10.91 -18.04 -4.72
N GLY A 178 -10.09 -18.65 -3.85
CA GLY A 178 -9.09 -19.65 -4.26
C GLY A 178 -9.68 -20.73 -5.18
N ILE A 179 -9.34 -20.70 -6.46
CA ILE A 179 -9.77 -21.71 -7.44
C ILE A 179 -8.73 -22.82 -7.44
N GLY A 180 -9.04 -23.95 -6.81
CA GLY A 180 -8.39 -25.22 -7.13
C GLY A 180 -8.60 -25.50 -8.61
N ALA A 181 -7.53 -25.87 -9.32
CA ALA A 181 -7.54 -26.09 -10.77
C ALA A 181 -8.70 -27.02 -11.20
N GLY A 182 -9.70 -26.46 -11.89
CA GLY A 182 -10.78 -27.23 -12.50
C GLY A 182 -12.11 -26.48 -12.57
N ASN A 183 -12.46 -26.04 -13.77
CA ASN A 183 -13.79 -25.72 -14.26
C ASN A 183 -14.73 -24.82 -13.42
N THR A 184 -14.91 -23.61 -13.95
CA THR A 184 -16.05 -22.70 -13.83
C THR A 184 -17.31 -23.30 -13.18
N ARG A 185 -17.62 -22.85 -11.96
CA ARG A 185 -18.99 -22.70 -11.45
C ARG A 185 -19.00 -21.81 -10.21
N LEU A 186 -19.78 -20.72 -10.27
CA LEU A 186 -20.15 -19.92 -9.11
C LEU A 186 -20.83 -20.82 -8.08
N GLY A 187 -20.35 -20.74 -6.83
CA GLY A 187 -21.03 -21.31 -5.68
C GLY A 187 -20.08 -22.03 -4.73
N THR A 188 -19.90 -21.44 -3.55
CA THR A 188 -19.33 -21.99 -2.31
C THR A 188 -17.91 -21.52 -1.96
N GLN A 189 -17.82 -21.07 -0.71
CA GLN A 189 -16.84 -20.21 -0.04
C GLN A 189 -15.65 -20.99 0.52
N ILE A 190 -14.41 -20.70 0.05
CA ILE A 190 -13.14 -21.00 0.75
C ILE A 190 -12.11 -19.93 0.35
N GLY A 191 -11.48 -19.25 1.34
CA GLY A 191 -10.28 -18.42 1.21
C GLY A 191 -10.34 -17.26 0.18
N MET A 192 -10.58 -16.03 0.64
CA MET A 192 -10.65 -14.84 -0.23
C MET A 192 -9.25 -14.30 -0.52
N GLN A 193 -8.68 -14.51 -1.71
CA GLN A 193 -7.46 -13.80 -2.13
C GLN A 193 -7.88 -12.45 -2.72
N THR A 194 -7.43 -11.34 -2.12
CA THR A 194 -7.62 -10.02 -2.73
C THR A 194 -6.36 -9.68 -3.51
N THR A 195 -6.45 -9.69 -4.83
CA THR A 195 -5.43 -9.19 -5.74
C THR A 195 -5.85 -7.79 -6.19
N THR A 196 -5.19 -6.76 -5.68
CA THR A 196 -5.38 -5.40 -6.18
C THR A 196 -4.31 -5.14 -7.24
N SER A 197 -4.69 -5.20 -8.52
CA SER A 197 -3.82 -4.84 -9.63
C SER A 197 -4.00 -3.35 -9.96
N ILE A 198 -3.14 -2.49 -9.41
CA ILE A 198 -3.10 -1.08 -9.77
C ILE A 198 -2.21 -0.95 -11.00
N SER A 199 -2.62 -0.20 -12.02
CA SER A 199 -1.69 0.11 -13.11
C SER A 199 -2.10 1.36 -13.83
N TYR A 200 -1.08 1.99 -14.43
CA TYR A 200 -1.10 3.25 -15.14
C TYR A 200 -1.00 4.42 -14.17
N LEU A 201 0.21 4.96 -14.08
CA LEU A 201 0.50 6.21 -13.39
C LEU A 201 1.52 6.96 -14.25
N THR A 202 1.23 8.18 -14.67
CA THR A 202 2.23 9.00 -15.37
C THR A 202 3.10 9.69 -14.34
N VAL A 203 4.39 9.36 -14.35
CA VAL A 203 5.44 10.08 -13.61
C VAL A 203 5.64 11.45 -14.27
N THR A 204 5.68 12.58 -13.57
CA THR A 204 6.13 13.85 -14.20
C THR A 204 7.43 14.40 -13.60
N GLY A 205 8.18 13.59 -12.85
CA GLY A 205 9.42 13.94 -12.16
C GLY A 205 10.11 12.74 -11.47
N ASN A 206 11.31 12.90 -10.91
CA ASN A 206 12.22 11.76 -10.63
C ASN A 206 12.13 11.09 -9.25
N ARG A 207 11.13 11.37 -8.41
CA ARG A 207 11.11 11.00 -6.98
C ARG A 207 9.68 11.14 -6.47
N SER A 208 9.02 10.17 -5.81
CA SER A 208 7.73 10.32 -5.08
C SER A 208 7.17 8.92 -4.73
N SER A 209 6.05 8.76 -4.01
CA SER A 209 5.52 7.43 -3.61
C SER A 209 4.02 7.18 -3.87
N ILE A 210 3.59 5.91 -3.89
CA ILE A 210 2.21 5.47 -4.21
C ILE A 210 1.70 4.57 -3.09
N HIS A 211 0.51 4.83 -2.56
CA HIS A 211 -0.06 4.02 -1.47
C HIS A 211 -1.22 3.14 -1.91
N VAL A 212 -1.30 1.97 -1.27
CA VAL A 212 -2.41 1.04 -1.37
C VAL A 212 -2.90 0.75 0.02
N HIS A 213 -4.15 1.08 0.29
CA HIS A 213 -4.82 0.77 1.54
C HIS A 213 -5.73 -0.43 1.34
N ILE A 214 -5.59 -1.45 2.16
CA ILE A 214 -6.46 -2.63 2.16
C ILE A 214 -7.07 -2.73 3.56
N SER A 215 -8.35 -2.37 3.70
CA SER A 215 -9.10 -2.36 4.97
C SER A 215 -10.24 -3.36 4.99
#